data_AF-A0A4R3K6U9-F1
#
_entry.id   AF-A0A4R3K6U9-F1
#
_cell.length_a   1.000
_cell.length_b   1.000
_cell.length_c   1.000
_cell.angle_alpha   90.00
_cell.angle_beta   90.00
_cell.angle_gamma   90.00
#
_symmetry.space_group_name_H-M   'P 1'
#
loop_
_entity.id
_entity.type
_entity.pdbx_description
1 polymer ?
#
loop_
_entity_poly.entity_id
_entity_poly.type
_entity_poly.pdbx_seq_one_letter_code
_entity_poly.pdbx_strand_id
1 'polypeptide(L)'
;MGLGPSIKMTTLHHFRCPVTAVLSREENLEFPGIIVDGVSEVCDDKIYTAKRVADIAEAMRADAAIVAIDGWGNHHVDFINVIEQLGLRGIPSVGLSYVGLQGRLVCSNSYVDCVVDFNKSESGYESCVVGQNNLTDMDAVKAVALLKNKLKKAGKAVTSEDFGENRTLRRLTRKAFQINEVRFGERTAISRGGILTIRKGIEKSIAAAEPRIQDIKVNIVQPGEHDFFVNSNLDYAPIACKVRGELGEGVTYLLSGVTVMLTGVEENSGFQPSNIGSSEGILKEHVVLDEAGTPGSTDILLHVDILFQEGEGRTAEGIMAGHRSADLIVQEIRKEMQSLDNLPYIREEYRDVAKPGKRKVILVKIVSGLGNMYDTAMFPYEPGGFLGAHNMMTSGNIPYVITPNQCRDGAIHSLL
;
A
#
# COMPACT_ATOMS: atom_id res chain seq x y z
N MET A 1 7.60 19.38 -3.77
CA MET A 1 6.84 18.15 -4.08
C MET A 1 6.84 17.32 -2.83
N GLY A 2 5.69 16.79 -2.38
CA GLY A 2 5.61 16.18 -1.06
C GLY A 2 5.05 14.78 -1.05
N LEU A 3 5.91 13.83 -0.69
CA LEU A 3 5.50 12.64 0.05
C LEU A 3 5.96 12.87 1.49
N GLY A 4 4.98 12.99 2.38
CA GLY A 4 5.22 13.20 3.80
C GLY A 4 4.69 12.02 4.60
N PRO A 5 5.30 11.70 5.75
CA PRO A 5 4.97 10.47 6.49
C PRO A 5 3.48 10.31 6.82
N SER A 6 2.77 11.40 7.12
CA SER A 6 1.37 11.34 7.56
C SER A 6 0.38 10.91 6.50
N ILE A 7 0.70 11.09 5.22
CA ILE A 7 -0.17 10.72 4.10
C ILE A 7 0.26 9.41 3.42
N LYS A 8 1.42 8.87 3.82
CA LYS A 8 2.06 7.72 3.21
C LYS A 8 1.13 6.53 3.17
N MET A 9 0.90 5.98 1.98
CA MET A 9 0.25 4.68 1.81
C MET A 9 1.30 3.57 1.87
N THR A 10 1.59 3.07 3.06
CA THR A 10 2.52 1.93 3.27
C THR A 10 2.04 0.66 2.56
N THR A 11 2.90 -0.35 2.44
CA THR A 11 2.51 -1.67 1.91
C THR A 11 1.29 -2.23 2.65
N LEU A 12 1.20 -2.02 3.96
CA LEU A 12 0.04 -2.40 4.76
C LEU A 12 -1.23 -1.66 4.33
N HIS A 13 -1.14 -0.38 3.97
CA HIS A 13 -2.27 0.38 3.42
C HIS A 13 -2.79 -0.27 2.14
N HIS A 14 -1.90 -0.62 1.22
CA HIS A 14 -2.31 -1.26 -0.04
C HIS A 14 -2.90 -2.66 0.21
N PHE A 15 -2.33 -3.43 1.11
CA PHE A 15 -2.83 -4.74 1.53
C PHE A 15 -4.21 -4.67 2.19
N ARG A 16 -4.47 -3.60 2.96
CA ARG A 16 -5.73 -3.32 3.67
C ARG A 16 -6.58 -2.24 2.98
N CYS A 17 -6.39 -2.02 1.67
CA CYS A 17 -6.88 -0.81 0.99
C CYS A 17 -8.39 -0.56 1.21
N PRO A 18 -8.76 0.55 1.87
CA PRO A 18 -10.17 0.86 2.19
C PRO A 18 -11.06 0.97 0.96
N VAL A 19 -10.58 1.60 -0.11
CA VAL A 19 -11.35 1.76 -1.35
C VAL A 19 -11.64 0.40 -1.99
N THR A 20 -10.64 -0.48 -2.03
CA THR A 20 -10.79 -1.86 -2.52
C THR A 20 -11.81 -2.62 -1.67
N ALA A 21 -11.75 -2.48 -0.34
CA ALA A 21 -12.69 -3.11 0.59
C ALA A 21 -14.13 -2.65 0.37
N VAL A 22 -14.38 -1.33 0.31
CA VAL A 22 -15.70 -0.75 0.11
C VAL A 22 -16.26 -1.13 -1.26
N LEU A 23 -15.50 -0.94 -2.36
CA LEU A 23 -15.97 -1.28 -3.71
C LEU A 23 -16.29 -2.76 -3.90
N SER A 24 -15.59 -3.67 -3.21
CA SER A 24 -15.87 -5.10 -3.33
C SER A 24 -17.11 -5.54 -2.55
N ARG A 25 -17.57 -4.76 -1.56
CA ARG A 25 -18.81 -5.00 -0.81
C ARG A 25 -20.05 -4.45 -1.52
N GLU A 26 -19.86 -3.58 -2.52
CA GLU A 26 -20.96 -2.92 -3.24
C GLU A 26 -21.74 -3.90 -4.13
N GLU A 27 -22.98 -4.22 -3.78
CA GLU A 27 -23.81 -5.19 -4.53
C GLU A 27 -24.26 -4.66 -5.89
N ASN A 28 -24.51 -3.35 -5.99
CA ASN A 28 -25.09 -2.70 -7.18
C ASN A 28 -24.05 -2.15 -8.16
N LEU A 29 -22.76 -2.35 -7.87
CA LEU A 29 -21.65 -1.96 -8.74
C LEU A 29 -20.81 -3.20 -9.09
N GLU A 30 -20.32 -3.23 -10.32
CA GLU A 30 -19.25 -4.13 -10.72
C GLU A 30 -17.91 -3.42 -10.49
N PHE A 31 -16.98 -4.09 -9.82
CA PHE A 31 -15.61 -3.58 -9.59
C PHE A 31 -14.63 -4.44 -10.41
N PRO A 32 -14.40 -4.10 -11.69
CA PRO A 32 -13.68 -4.97 -12.62
C PRO A 32 -12.16 -4.99 -12.40
N GLY A 33 -11.60 -4.01 -11.67
CA GLY A 33 -10.17 -3.96 -11.42
C GLY A 33 -9.68 -2.58 -10.99
N ILE A 34 -8.37 -2.54 -10.77
CA ILE A 34 -7.61 -1.39 -10.29
C ILE A 34 -6.55 -1.07 -11.34
N ILE A 35 -6.42 0.19 -11.71
CA ILE A 35 -5.29 0.71 -12.50
C ILE A 35 -4.30 1.35 -11.53
N VAL A 36 -3.06 0.89 -11.52
CA VAL A 36 -1.99 1.46 -10.69
C VAL A 36 -1.09 2.29 -11.59
N ASP A 37 -1.08 3.60 -11.40
CA ASP A 37 -0.38 4.58 -12.22
C ASP A 37 0.79 5.18 -11.44
N GLY A 38 1.96 5.29 -12.08
CA GLY A 38 3.18 5.77 -11.44
C GLY A 38 3.35 7.27 -11.63
N VAL A 39 3.68 8.00 -10.57
CA VAL A 39 4.03 9.41 -10.68
C VAL A 39 5.40 9.56 -11.33
N SER A 40 5.51 10.41 -12.37
CA SER A 40 6.79 10.81 -12.96
C SER A 40 7.23 12.20 -12.49
N GLU A 41 8.53 12.46 -12.45
CA GLU A 41 9.07 13.83 -12.32
C GLU A 41 8.89 14.64 -13.62
N VAL A 42 8.89 13.95 -14.77
CA VAL A 42 8.86 14.56 -16.09
C VAL A 42 7.42 14.83 -16.50
N CYS A 43 7.09 16.11 -16.74
CA CYS A 43 5.71 16.54 -17.05
C CYS A 43 5.11 15.82 -18.28
N ASP A 44 5.88 15.64 -19.35
CA ASP A 44 5.42 14.96 -20.57
C ASP A 44 5.02 13.50 -20.28
N ASP A 45 5.76 12.83 -19.38
CA ASP A 45 5.44 11.48 -18.95
C ASP A 45 4.15 11.45 -18.12
N LYS A 46 3.92 12.44 -17.24
CA LYS A 46 2.65 12.55 -16.48
C LYS A 46 1.43 12.61 -17.41
N ILE A 47 1.55 13.37 -18.51
CA ILE A 47 0.48 13.49 -19.51
C ILE A 47 0.35 12.19 -20.30
N TYR A 48 1.47 11.56 -20.64
CA TYR A 48 1.50 10.29 -21.36
C TYR A 48 0.84 9.17 -20.57
N THR A 49 1.22 8.96 -19.30
CA THR A 49 0.66 7.92 -18.44
C THR A 49 -0.81 8.17 -18.14
N ALA A 50 -1.22 9.41 -17.88
CA ALA A 50 -2.62 9.77 -17.70
C ALA A 50 -3.50 9.42 -18.92
N LYS A 51 -2.98 9.61 -20.15
CA LYS A 51 -3.68 9.15 -21.37
C LYS A 51 -3.79 7.63 -21.40
N ARG A 52 -2.74 6.90 -21.04
CA ARG A 52 -2.74 5.43 -20.97
C ARG A 52 -3.74 4.91 -19.92
N VAL A 53 -3.83 5.53 -18.75
CA VAL A 53 -4.84 5.20 -17.72
C VAL A 53 -6.24 5.28 -18.32
N ALA A 54 -6.53 6.35 -19.05
CA ALA A 54 -7.86 6.56 -19.61
C ALA A 54 -8.16 5.63 -20.81
N ASP A 55 -7.17 5.32 -21.65
CA ASP A 55 -7.26 4.31 -22.70
C ASP A 55 -7.58 2.91 -22.11
N ILE A 56 -6.91 2.55 -21.00
CA ILE A 56 -7.17 1.30 -20.27
C ILE A 56 -8.58 1.32 -19.66
N ALA A 57 -9.01 2.43 -19.06
CA ALA A 57 -10.35 2.56 -18.48
C ALA A 57 -11.46 2.36 -19.55
N GLU A 58 -11.28 2.91 -20.75
CA GLU A 58 -12.17 2.65 -21.89
C GLU A 58 -12.14 1.20 -22.34
N ALA A 59 -10.96 0.59 -22.41
CA ALA A 59 -10.81 -0.84 -22.75
C ALA A 59 -11.52 -1.74 -21.73
N MET A 60 -11.47 -1.38 -20.44
CA MET A 60 -12.20 -2.05 -19.35
C MET A 60 -13.72 -1.78 -19.37
N ARG A 61 -14.19 -0.87 -20.24
CA ARG A 61 -15.58 -0.40 -20.32
C ARG A 61 -16.06 0.21 -19.00
N ALA A 62 -15.19 0.97 -18.33
CA ALA A 62 -15.54 1.63 -17.08
C ALA A 62 -16.66 2.67 -17.29
N ASP A 63 -17.69 2.60 -16.44
CA ASP A 63 -18.74 3.62 -16.39
C ASP A 63 -18.31 4.83 -15.55
N ALA A 64 -17.44 4.61 -14.55
CA ALA A 64 -16.92 5.63 -13.65
C ALA A 64 -15.61 5.17 -12.97
N ALA A 65 -14.91 6.09 -12.32
CA ALA A 65 -13.66 5.81 -11.61
C ALA A 65 -13.58 6.50 -10.23
N ILE A 66 -12.98 5.83 -9.25
CA ILE A 66 -12.43 6.51 -8.07
C ILE A 66 -10.93 6.69 -8.33
N VAL A 67 -10.41 7.91 -8.15
CA VAL A 67 -8.98 8.20 -8.34
C VAL A 67 -8.40 8.54 -6.97
N ALA A 68 -7.47 7.75 -6.46
CA ALA A 68 -6.81 7.96 -5.18
C ALA A 68 -5.31 8.17 -5.40
N ILE A 69 -4.73 9.17 -4.73
CA ILE A 69 -3.32 9.52 -4.87
C ILE A 69 -2.57 9.41 -3.54
N ASP A 70 -1.38 8.82 -3.62
CA ASP A 70 -0.37 8.81 -2.56
C ASP A 70 0.64 9.94 -2.83
N GLY A 71 0.29 11.16 -2.42
CA GLY A 71 1.14 12.34 -2.61
C GLY A 71 0.39 13.65 -2.82
N TRP A 72 1.14 14.76 -2.76
CA TRP A 72 0.62 16.11 -2.99
C TRP A 72 1.64 17.04 -3.66
N GLY A 73 1.18 18.25 -4.02
CA GLY A 73 2.02 19.22 -4.70
C GLY A 73 2.19 18.84 -6.16
N ASN A 74 3.44 18.63 -6.63
CA ASN A 74 3.66 18.29 -8.04
C ASN A 74 3.01 16.94 -8.45
N HIS A 75 2.71 16.05 -7.50
CA HIS A 75 1.98 14.81 -7.79
C HIS A 75 0.50 15.07 -8.13
N HIS A 76 -0.05 16.22 -7.72
CA HIS A 76 -1.40 16.61 -8.12
C HIS A 76 -1.49 16.91 -9.62
N VAL A 77 -0.38 17.13 -10.32
CA VAL A 77 -0.39 17.25 -11.78
C VAL A 77 -0.82 15.92 -12.41
N ASP A 78 -0.29 14.78 -11.97
CA ASP A 78 -0.72 13.43 -12.38
C ASP A 78 -2.19 13.21 -11.97
N PHE A 79 -2.46 13.49 -10.70
CA PHE A 79 -3.75 13.91 -10.11
C PHE A 79 -4.86 14.21 -11.11
N ILE A 80 -4.66 15.41 -11.62
CA ILE A 80 -5.59 16.22 -12.37
C ILE A 80 -5.62 15.79 -13.82
N ASN A 81 -4.47 15.41 -14.40
CA ASN A 81 -4.39 14.88 -15.75
C ASN A 81 -5.14 13.55 -15.88
N VAL A 82 -5.03 12.64 -14.91
CA VAL A 82 -5.82 11.38 -14.92
C VAL A 82 -7.31 11.68 -14.91
N ILE A 83 -7.77 12.58 -14.02
CA ILE A 83 -9.17 12.98 -13.94
C ILE A 83 -9.65 13.64 -15.24
N GLU A 84 -8.82 14.48 -15.86
CA GLU A 84 -9.10 15.11 -17.14
C GLU A 84 -9.27 14.09 -18.26
N GLN A 85 -8.32 13.17 -18.39
CA GLN A 85 -8.30 12.18 -19.47
C GLN A 85 -9.47 11.20 -19.37
N LEU A 86 -9.89 10.84 -18.15
CA LEU A 86 -11.12 10.09 -17.89
C LEU A 86 -12.37 10.90 -18.28
N GLY A 87 -12.40 12.18 -17.89
CA GLY A 87 -13.50 13.09 -18.20
C GLY A 87 -13.72 13.31 -19.70
N LEU A 88 -12.62 13.50 -20.45
CA LEU A 88 -12.64 13.62 -21.92
C LEU A 88 -13.24 12.39 -22.63
N ARG A 89 -13.22 11.23 -21.97
CA ARG A 89 -13.79 9.96 -22.45
C ARG A 89 -15.17 9.65 -21.86
N GLY A 90 -15.78 10.60 -21.16
CA GLY A 90 -17.11 10.44 -20.55
C GLY A 90 -17.14 9.45 -19.38
N ILE A 91 -16.00 9.27 -18.70
CA ILE A 91 -15.87 8.46 -17.49
C ILE A 91 -15.84 9.40 -16.28
N PRO A 92 -16.99 9.68 -15.64
CA PRO A 92 -17.03 10.51 -14.44
C PRO A 92 -16.20 9.90 -13.31
N SER A 93 -15.46 10.74 -12.60
CA SER A 93 -14.61 10.31 -11.49
C SER A 93 -14.85 11.07 -10.19
N VAL A 94 -14.47 10.47 -9.06
CA VAL A 94 -14.34 11.14 -7.77
C VAL A 94 -12.92 10.97 -7.28
N GLY A 95 -12.29 12.09 -6.91
CA GLY A 95 -10.93 12.11 -6.40
C GLY A 95 -10.86 11.88 -4.89
N LEU A 96 -9.80 11.23 -4.43
CA LEU A 96 -9.39 11.08 -3.04
C LEU A 96 -7.95 11.59 -2.92
N SER A 97 -7.75 12.69 -2.21
CA SER A 97 -6.43 13.30 -2.04
C SER A 97 -6.31 13.95 -0.67
N TYR A 98 -5.09 14.01 -0.15
CA TYR A 98 -4.72 14.97 0.88
C TYR A 98 -4.71 16.36 0.24
N VAL A 99 -5.55 17.27 0.73
CA VAL A 99 -5.55 18.66 0.28
C VAL A 99 -5.17 19.58 1.44
N GLY A 100 -5.91 19.59 2.55
CA GLY A 100 -5.55 20.40 3.72
C GLY A 100 -5.30 21.89 3.40
N LEU A 101 -4.42 22.53 4.18
CA LEU A 101 -3.93 23.89 3.91
C LEU A 101 -2.65 23.87 3.06
N GLN A 102 -1.79 22.87 3.25
CA GLN A 102 -0.50 22.75 2.57
C GLN A 102 -0.57 22.07 1.20
N GLY A 103 -1.49 21.13 1.02
CA GLY A 103 -1.67 20.32 -0.19
C GLY A 103 -2.70 20.89 -1.17
N ARG A 104 -2.88 22.21 -1.25
CA ARG A 104 -3.76 22.81 -2.26
C ARG A 104 -3.37 22.31 -3.65
N LEU A 105 -4.37 21.94 -4.45
CA LEU A 105 -4.16 21.45 -5.81
C LEU A 105 -3.33 22.46 -6.61
N VAL A 106 -2.21 22.00 -7.18
CA VAL A 106 -1.24 22.85 -7.88
C VAL A 106 -1.77 23.33 -9.24
N CYS A 107 -2.69 22.57 -9.83
CA CYS A 107 -3.46 22.99 -10.99
C CYS A 107 -4.93 22.60 -10.80
N SER A 108 -5.77 22.87 -11.78
CA SER A 108 -7.14 22.34 -11.83
C SER A 108 -7.65 22.42 -13.26
N ASN A 109 -8.74 21.71 -13.55
CA ASN A 109 -9.50 21.79 -14.79
C ASN A 109 -10.98 21.57 -14.50
N SER A 110 -11.83 21.69 -15.53
CA SER A 110 -13.28 21.56 -15.40
C SER A 110 -13.77 20.17 -14.98
N TYR A 111 -12.94 19.14 -15.08
CA TYR A 111 -13.31 17.76 -14.68
C TYR A 111 -13.00 17.46 -13.22
N VAL A 112 -12.13 18.25 -12.57
CA VAL A 112 -11.83 18.14 -11.13
C VAL A 112 -12.90 18.92 -10.34
N ASP A 113 -14.13 18.38 -10.36
CA ASP A 113 -15.32 18.98 -9.75
C ASP A 113 -15.71 18.33 -8.41
N CYS A 114 -15.07 17.21 -8.04
CA CYS A 114 -15.43 16.42 -6.87
C CYS A 114 -14.21 15.69 -6.29
N VAL A 115 -13.70 16.19 -5.17
CA VAL A 115 -12.58 15.61 -4.41
C VAL A 115 -13.00 15.44 -2.96
N VAL A 116 -12.79 14.25 -2.41
CA VAL A 116 -12.88 13.97 -0.97
C VAL A 116 -11.50 14.22 -0.39
N ASP A 117 -11.39 15.27 0.43
CA ASP A 117 -10.18 15.56 1.21
C ASP A 117 -10.11 14.59 2.39
N PHE A 118 -8.99 13.87 2.50
CA PHE A 118 -8.72 12.97 3.63
C PHE A 118 -7.75 13.54 4.67
N ASN A 119 -7.42 14.84 4.61
CA ASN A 119 -6.73 15.51 5.73
C ASN A 119 -7.53 15.35 7.04
N LYS A 120 -6.90 14.76 8.05
CA LYS A 120 -7.42 14.60 9.42
C LYS A 120 -6.74 15.53 10.41
N SER A 121 -5.57 16.05 10.06
CA SER A 121 -4.84 17.02 10.88
C SER A 121 -5.59 18.35 10.99
N GLU A 122 -5.77 18.84 12.22
CA GLU A 122 -6.38 20.16 12.47
C GLU A 122 -5.55 21.31 11.88
N SER A 123 -4.22 21.14 11.82
CA SER A 123 -3.34 22.17 11.25
C SER A 123 -3.52 22.28 9.74
N GLY A 124 -3.96 21.21 9.07
CA GLY A 124 -3.97 21.12 7.60
C GLY A 124 -2.57 21.07 6.97
N TYR A 125 -1.53 20.86 7.78
CA TYR A 125 -0.16 20.64 7.36
C TYR A 125 0.26 19.19 7.60
N GLU A 126 1.21 18.74 6.79
CA GLU A 126 1.89 17.46 6.95
C GLU A 126 2.57 17.44 8.33
N SER A 127 2.34 16.39 9.11
CA SER A 127 2.71 16.32 10.52
C SER A 127 3.91 15.42 10.82
N CYS A 128 4.42 14.70 9.82
CA CYS A 128 5.43 13.65 9.97
C CYS A 128 5.00 12.48 10.87
N VAL A 129 3.70 12.36 11.20
CA VAL A 129 3.14 11.26 12.01
C VAL A 129 2.49 10.24 11.09
N VAL A 130 3.14 9.08 10.92
CA VAL A 130 2.67 8.02 10.00
C VAL A 130 1.27 7.57 10.38
N GLY A 131 0.37 7.52 9.40
CA GLY A 131 -1.02 7.11 9.59
C GLY A 131 -1.99 8.23 9.94
N GLN A 132 -1.52 9.44 10.32
CA GLN A 132 -2.44 10.50 10.78
C GLN A 132 -3.43 10.95 9.70
N ASN A 133 -2.98 11.11 8.45
CA ASN A 133 -3.82 11.48 7.31
C ASN A 133 -4.11 10.28 6.41
N ASN A 134 -4.15 9.07 6.99
CA ASN A 134 -4.42 7.85 6.25
C ASN A 134 -5.84 7.88 5.66
N LEU A 135 -5.99 7.45 4.41
CA LEU A 135 -7.30 7.29 3.78
C LEU A 135 -8.05 6.18 4.51
N THR A 136 -9.30 6.45 4.92
CA THR A 136 -10.11 5.54 5.75
C THR A 136 -11.29 4.90 4.99
N ASP A 137 -11.92 3.89 5.61
CA ASP A 137 -13.19 3.30 5.12
C ASP A 137 -14.28 4.37 4.93
N MET A 138 -14.36 5.36 5.84
CA MET A 138 -15.34 6.43 5.76
C MET A 138 -15.11 7.36 4.56
N ASP A 139 -13.86 7.63 4.20
CA ASP A 139 -13.53 8.43 3.02
C ASP A 139 -13.90 7.67 1.74
N ALA A 140 -13.62 6.36 1.70
CA ALA A 140 -14.02 5.48 0.60
C ALA A 140 -15.56 5.40 0.45
N VAL A 141 -16.31 5.26 1.55
CA VAL A 141 -17.78 5.26 1.53
C VAL A 141 -18.32 6.59 0.98
N LYS A 142 -17.77 7.72 1.42
CA LYS A 142 -18.15 9.04 0.88
C LYS A 142 -17.86 9.13 -0.62
N ALA A 143 -16.68 8.67 -1.06
CA ALA A 143 -16.31 8.70 -2.47
C ALA A 143 -17.26 7.86 -3.33
N VAL A 144 -17.62 6.65 -2.89
CA VAL A 144 -18.60 5.79 -3.59
C VAL A 144 -19.98 6.45 -3.65
N ALA A 145 -20.44 7.08 -2.57
CA ALA A 145 -21.73 7.78 -2.54
C ALA A 145 -21.76 8.97 -3.52
N LEU A 146 -20.69 9.77 -3.55
CA LEU A 146 -20.53 10.88 -4.49
C LEU A 146 -20.45 10.38 -5.94
N LEU A 147 -19.77 9.27 -6.19
CA LEU A 147 -19.64 8.67 -7.51
C LEU A 147 -21.00 8.19 -8.04
N LYS A 148 -21.82 7.55 -7.19
CA LYS A 148 -23.19 7.16 -7.53
C LYS A 148 -24.04 8.37 -7.93
N ASN A 149 -23.86 9.51 -7.25
CA ASN A 149 -24.53 10.76 -7.63
C ASN A 149 -24.05 11.30 -8.99
N LYS A 150 -22.74 11.29 -9.26
CA LYS A 150 -22.21 11.68 -10.59
C LYS A 150 -22.70 10.76 -11.70
N LEU A 151 -22.71 9.46 -11.48
CA LEU A 151 -23.28 8.46 -12.40
C LEU A 151 -24.75 8.78 -12.71
N LYS A 152 -25.56 9.12 -11.71
CA LYS A 152 -26.95 9.55 -11.90
C LYS A 152 -27.05 10.80 -12.78
N LYS A 153 -26.24 11.84 -12.51
CA LYS A 153 -26.22 13.08 -13.31
C LYS A 153 -25.78 12.85 -14.75
N ALA A 154 -24.90 11.88 -14.97
CA ALA A 154 -24.43 11.47 -16.30
C ALA A 154 -25.42 10.54 -17.05
N GLY A 155 -26.65 10.34 -16.54
CA GLY A 155 -27.65 9.45 -17.15
C GLY A 155 -27.33 7.96 -16.98
N LYS A 156 -26.35 7.61 -16.14
CA LYS A 156 -25.89 6.24 -15.86
C LYS A 156 -26.27 5.81 -14.44
N ALA A 157 -27.51 6.08 -14.02
CA ALA A 157 -27.95 5.78 -12.65
C ALA A 157 -27.70 4.31 -12.27
N VAL A 158 -27.30 4.11 -11.00
CA VAL A 158 -27.05 2.79 -10.42
C VAL A 158 -28.39 2.19 -10.02
N THR A 159 -28.67 0.97 -10.46
CA THR A 159 -29.94 0.28 -10.22
C THR A 159 -29.75 -0.96 -9.35
N SER A 160 -30.80 -1.32 -8.61
CA SER A 160 -30.88 -2.59 -7.87
C SER A 160 -31.46 -3.72 -8.71
N GLU A 161 -31.64 -3.52 -10.02
CA GLU A 161 -32.18 -4.54 -10.92
C GLU A 161 -31.26 -5.75 -11.00
N ASP A 162 -31.86 -6.93 -11.01
CA ASP A 162 -31.14 -8.19 -11.20
C ASP A 162 -30.96 -8.44 -12.70
N PHE A 163 -29.71 -8.59 -13.12
CA PHE A 163 -29.32 -8.80 -14.52
C PHE A 163 -28.78 -10.22 -14.75
N GLY A 164 -29.03 -11.14 -13.81
CA GLY A 164 -28.62 -12.54 -13.87
C GLY A 164 -27.53 -12.89 -12.86
N GLU A 165 -27.09 -14.15 -12.90
CA GLU A 165 -26.17 -14.67 -11.90
C GLU A 165 -24.78 -14.03 -11.97
N ASN A 166 -24.30 -13.58 -10.81
CA ASN A 166 -22.94 -13.12 -10.61
C ASN A 166 -21.94 -14.25 -10.90
N ARG A 167 -20.91 -13.97 -11.70
CA ARG A 167 -19.87 -14.95 -12.03
C ARG A 167 -18.63 -14.70 -11.19
N THR A 168 -18.25 -15.67 -10.36
CA THR A 168 -16.95 -15.65 -9.66
C THR A 168 -15.84 -15.88 -10.69
N LEU A 169 -14.98 -14.89 -10.89
CA LEU A 169 -13.83 -14.95 -11.79
C LEU A 169 -12.65 -15.63 -11.12
N ARG A 170 -12.37 -15.27 -9.86
CA ARG A 170 -11.23 -15.76 -9.07
C ARG A 170 -11.62 -15.86 -7.60
N ARG A 171 -10.93 -16.74 -6.87
CA ARG A 171 -11.08 -16.91 -5.43
C ARG A 171 -9.71 -16.84 -4.77
N LEU A 172 -9.61 -15.98 -3.76
CA LEU A 172 -8.49 -15.91 -2.84
C LEU A 172 -8.98 -16.39 -1.47
N THR A 173 -8.32 -17.39 -0.90
CA THR A 173 -8.52 -17.80 0.48
C THR A 173 -7.33 -17.37 1.30
N ARG A 174 -7.56 -16.55 2.31
CA ARG A 174 -6.54 -16.17 3.29
C ARG A 174 -6.76 -16.96 4.57
N LYS A 175 -5.69 -17.57 5.08
CA LYS A 175 -5.67 -18.23 6.40
C LYS A 175 -4.82 -17.39 7.34
N ALA A 176 -5.45 -16.72 8.28
CA ALA A 176 -4.78 -15.90 9.29
C ALA A 176 -4.48 -16.73 10.53
N PHE A 177 -3.20 -16.89 10.86
CA PHE A 177 -2.71 -17.58 12.04
C PHE A 177 -2.33 -16.54 13.10
N GLN A 178 -3.01 -16.59 14.24
CA GLN A 178 -2.77 -15.64 15.32
C GLN A 178 -1.42 -15.90 15.99
N ILE A 179 -0.61 -14.86 16.10
CA ILE A 179 0.59 -14.78 16.90
C ILE A 179 0.26 -14.00 18.18
N ASN A 180 0.68 -14.55 19.31
CA ASN A 180 0.49 -13.99 20.65
C ASN A 180 1.83 -13.69 21.35
N GLU A 181 2.92 -14.30 20.88
CA GLU A 181 4.27 -14.12 21.42
C GLU A 181 5.27 -14.16 20.27
N VAL A 182 6.22 -13.22 20.26
CA VAL A 182 7.41 -13.27 19.42
C VAL A 182 8.63 -13.27 20.33
N ARG A 183 9.60 -14.15 20.07
CA ARG A 183 10.84 -14.24 20.85
C ARG A 183 12.04 -14.65 20.01
N PHE A 184 13.23 -14.35 20.49
CA PHE A 184 14.47 -14.86 19.89
C PHE A 184 14.82 -16.27 20.38
N GLY A 185 15.34 -17.11 19.47
CA GLY A 185 15.78 -18.48 19.76
C GLY A 185 16.90 -18.96 18.84
N GLU A 186 17.20 -20.26 18.88
CA GLU A 186 18.29 -20.86 18.07
C GLU A 186 17.91 -21.03 16.59
N ARG A 187 16.62 -21.15 16.30
CA ARG A 187 16.08 -21.28 14.93
C ARG A 187 14.76 -20.54 14.79
N THR A 188 14.46 -20.14 13.56
CA THR A 188 13.14 -19.59 13.23
C THR A 188 12.13 -20.73 13.20
N ALA A 189 11.00 -20.56 13.87
CA ALA A 189 9.94 -21.57 13.95
C ALA A 189 8.62 -20.95 14.42
N ILE A 190 7.51 -21.55 14.00
CA ILE A 190 6.16 -21.18 14.48
C ILE A 190 5.57 -22.40 15.18
N SER A 191 5.15 -22.24 16.44
CA SER A 191 4.65 -23.35 17.25
C SER A 191 3.17 -23.21 17.61
N ARG A 192 2.60 -24.31 18.13
CA ARG A 192 1.23 -24.31 18.66
C ARG A 192 1.10 -23.29 19.79
N GLY A 193 0.00 -22.55 19.80
CA GLY A 193 -0.24 -21.45 20.75
C GLY A 193 0.08 -20.06 20.20
N GLY A 194 0.57 -19.95 18.95
CA GLY A 194 0.84 -18.66 18.33
C GLY A 194 2.16 -18.04 18.78
N ILE A 195 3.20 -18.86 18.95
CA ILE A 195 4.54 -18.37 19.31
C ILE A 195 5.41 -18.38 18.06
N LEU A 196 5.87 -17.21 17.64
CA LEU A 196 6.87 -17.04 16.58
C LEU A 196 8.25 -16.92 17.23
N THR A 197 9.10 -17.92 17.02
CA THR A 197 10.52 -17.83 17.40
C THR A 197 11.32 -17.35 16.19
N ILE A 198 12.15 -16.33 16.38
CA ILE A 198 13.05 -15.77 15.36
C ILE A 198 14.47 -16.20 15.70
N ARG A 199 15.22 -16.72 14.72
CA ARG A 199 16.63 -17.09 14.91
C ARG A 199 17.45 -15.86 15.36
N LYS A 200 18.23 -16.01 16.42
CA LYS A 200 19.19 -14.99 16.86
C LYS A 200 20.21 -14.74 15.74
N GLY A 201 20.42 -13.47 15.39
CA GLY A 201 21.32 -13.10 14.31
C GLY A 201 20.76 -13.44 12.93
N ILE A 202 19.44 -13.36 12.75
CA ILE A 202 18.77 -13.58 11.46
C ILE A 202 19.32 -12.65 10.37
N GLU A 203 19.66 -11.44 10.78
CA GLU A 203 20.12 -10.31 9.97
C GLU A 203 21.60 -10.36 9.62
N LYS A 204 22.43 -11.05 10.41
CA LYS A 204 23.91 -10.97 10.29
C LYS A 204 24.46 -11.33 8.92
N SER A 205 23.98 -12.42 8.33
CA SER A 205 24.45 -12.85 7.00
C SER A 205 23.93 -11.95 5.88
N ILE A 206 22.80 -11.28 6.11
CA ILE A 206 22.19 -10.36 5.15
C ILE A 206 22.97 -9.04 5.15
N ALA A 207 23.20 -8.46 6.34
CA ALA A 207 24.01 -7.27 6.51
C ALA A 207 25.43 -7.45 5.93
N ALA A 208 26.09 -8.59 6.20
CA ALA A 208 27.42 -8.87 5.69
C ALA A 208 27.49 -9.04 4.16
N ALA A 209 26.37 -9.32 3.49
CA ALA A 209 26.30 -9.54 2.05
C ALA A 209 25.84 -8.30 1.26
N GLU A 210 25.28 -7.29 1.93
CA GLU A 210 24.70 -6.11 1.29
C GLU A 210 25.66 -4.91 1.41
N PRO A 211 26.42 -4.55 0.35
CA PRO A 211 27.45 -3.52 0.43
C PRO A 211 26.93 -2.10 0.73
N ARG A 212 25.63 -1.83 0.51
CA ARG A 212 25.01 -0.52 0.77
C ARG A 212 24.52 -0.35 2.21
N ILE A 213 24.57 -1.43 3.00
CA ILE A 213 24.11 -1.44 4.39
C ILE A 213 25.31 -1.66 5.30
N GLN A 214 25.41 -0.85 6.34
CA GLN A 214 26.44 -0.95 7.36
C GLN A 214 26.05 -1.96 8.45
N ASP A 215 24.81 -1.88 8.92
CA ASP A 215 24.28 -2.76 9.95
C ASP A 215 22.76 -2.91 9.80
N ILE A 216 22.23 -4.02 10.32
CA ILE A 216 20.79 -4.25 10.43
C ILE A 216 20.53 -4.68 11.86
N LYS A 217 19.54 -4.04 12.51
CA LYS A 217 19.07 -4.47 13.82
C LYS A 217 17.67 -5.02 13.72
N VAL A 218 17.45 -6.18 14.32
CA VAL A 218 16.13 -6.79 14.44
C VAL A 218 15.72 -6.77 15.90
N ASN A 219 14.62 -6.09 16.20
CA ASN A 219 14.05 -5.98 17.54
C ASN A 219 12.62 -6.53 17.56
N ILE A 220 12.15 -6.90 18.75
CA ILE A 220 10.77 -7.29 19.01
C ILE A 220 10.20 -6.25 19.95
N VAL A 221 9.17 -5.53 19.51
CA VAL A 221 8.49 -4.49 20.30
C VAL A 221 7.14 -5.04 20.74
N GLN A 222 6.91 -5.15 22.05
CA GLN A 222 5.63 -5.65 22.54
C GLN A 222 4.53 -4.59 22.42
N PRO A 223 3.26 -5.00 22.33
CA PRO A 223 2.14 -4.08 22.34
C PRO A 223 2.19 -3.13 23.55
N GLY A 224 2.16 -1.83 23.27
CA GLY A 224 2.22 -0.78 24.30
C GLY A 224 3.64 -0.31 24.66
N GLU A 225 4.69 -1.00 24.24
CA GLU A 225 6.10 -0.61 24.46
C GLU A 225 6.58 0.39 23.39
N HIS A 226 5.80 1.43 23.09
CA HIS A 226 6.08 2.38 22.01
C HIS A 226 6.82 3.65 22.49
N ASP A 227 7.33 3.67 23.72
CA ASP A 227 8.06 4.80 24.31
C ASP A 227 9.57 4.71 24.11
N PHE A 228 10.00 4.63 22.85
CA PHE A 228 11.40 4.57 22.47
C PHE A 228 11.64 5.28 21.14
N PHE A 229 12.89 5.64 20.88
CA PHE A 229 13.29 6.29 19.65
C PHE A 229 13.29 5.31 18.47
N VAL A 230 12.68 5.73 17.36
CA VAL A 230 12.74 5.07 16.06
C VAL A 230 13.33 6.01 15.03
N ASN A 231 14.04 5.46 14.03
CA ASN A 231 14.41 6.18 12.83
C ASN A 231 13.20 6.34 11.90
N SER A 232 13.37 7.09 10.81
CA SER A 232 12.32 7.31 9.81
C SER A 232 11.76 6.01 9.27
N ASN A 233 10.43 5.94 9.23
CA ASN A 233 9.69 4.81 8.70
C ASN A 233 9.91 4.67 7.19
N LEU A 234 10.44 3.53 6.77
CA LEU A 234 10.54 3.16 5.36
C LEU A 234 9.31 2.38 4.92
N ASP A 235 8.72 1.54 5.79
CA ASP A 235 7.46 0.87 5.52
C ASP A 235 6.81 0.22 6.77
N TYR A 236 5.53 -0.12 6.63
CA TYR A 236 4.86 -1.14 7.44
C TYR A 236 4.32 -2.22 6.49
N ALA A 237 4.59 -3.50 6.80
CA ALA A 237 4.25 -4.60 5.90
C ALA A 237 3.68 -5.82 6.65
N PRO A 238 2.80 -6.61 6.00
CA PRO A 238 2.29 -7.86 6.56
C PRO A 238 3.36 -8.96 6.51
N ILE A 239 3.26 -9.95 7.41
CA ILE A 239 3.95 -11.23 7.27
C ILE A 239 2.99 -12.23 6.64
N ALA A 240 3.06 -12.37 5.32
CA ALA A 240 2.22 -13.29 4.57
C ALA A 240 3.05 -14.10 3.57
N CYS A 241 2.62 -15.33 3.27
CA CYS A 241 3.24 -16.17 2.25
C CYS A 241 2.21 -16.86 1.36
N LYS A 242 2.59 -17.07 0.10
CA LYS A 242 1.82 -17.79 -0.88
C LYS A 242 2.09 -19.27 -0.78
N VAL A 243 1.04 -20.04 -0.49
CA VAL A 243 1.16 -21.51 -0.38
C VAL A 243 0.58 -22.24 -1.59
N ARG A 244 -0.31 -21.59 -2.35
CA ARG A 244 -0.87 -22.15 -3.59
C ARG A 244 -1.40 -21.05 -4.50
N GLY A 245 -1.11 -21.14 -5.80
CA GLY A 245 -1.56 -20.16 -6.81
C GLY A 245 -0.68 -18.91 -6.81
N GLU A 246 -1.11 -17.89 -7.55
CA GLU A 246 -0.40 -16.61 -7.70
C GLU A 246 -1.09 -15.49 -6.90
N LEU A 247 -0.47 -14.31 -6.80
CA LEU A 247 -1.07 -13.18 -6.10
C LEU A 247 -2.50 -12.92 -6.61
N GLY A 248 -3.46 -12.87 -5.69
CA GLY A 248 -4.88 -12.66 -5.96
C GLY A 248 -5.72 -13.91 -6.18
N GLU A 249 -5.12 -15.11 -6.17
CA GLU A 249 -5.86 -16.37 -6.30
C GLU A 249 -5.27 -17.53 -5.51
N GLY A 250 -6.05 -18.57 -5.22
CA GLY A 250 -5.54 -19.72 -4.47
C GLY A 250 -5.50 -19.44 -2.96
N VAL A 251 -4.38 -19.75 -2.30
CA VAL A 251 -4.28 -19.72 -0.83
C VAL A 251 -3.06 -18.93 -0.37
N THR A 252 -3.31 -17.99 0.55
CA THR A 252 -2.30 -17.16 1.22
C THR A 252 -2.37 -17.42 2.72
N TYR A 253 -1.23 -17.63 3.36
CA TYR A 253 -1.11 -17.67 4.81
C TYR A 253 -0.68 -16.29 5.30
N LEU A 254 -1.31 -15.81 6.37
CA LEU A 254 -1.02 -14.52 7.00
C LEU A 254 -0.74 -14.78 8.48
N LEU A 255 0.28 -14.16 9.05
CA LEU A 255 0.40 -14.04 10.50
C LEU A 255 -0.35 -12.79 10.96
N SER A 256 -1.30 -12.95 11.89
CA SER A 256 -2.00 -11.83 12.56
C SER A 256 -1.45 -11.61 13.96
N GLY A 257 -1.57 -10.39 14.52
CA GLY A 257 -0.96 -10.04 15.81
C GLY A 257 0.53 -9.73 15.73
N VAL A 258 1.10 -9.67 14.53
CA VAL A 258 2.49 -9.27 14.28
C VAL A 258 2.58 -8.50 12.97
N THR A 259 3.30 -7.37 12.99
CA THR A 259 3.50 -6.48 11.83
C THR A 259 4.98 -6.15 11.67
N VAL A 260 5.48 -6.11 10.43
CA VAL A 260 6.85 -5.67 10.15
C VAL A 260 6.88 -4.14 10.20
N MET A 261 7.84 -3.60 10.95
CA MET A 261 8.17 -2.17 10.94
C MET A 261 9.57 -2.02 10.37
N LEU A 262 9.69 -1.37 9.22
CA LEU A 262 10.99 -1.06 8.61
C LEU A 262 11.32 0.41 8.84
N THR A 263 12.48 0.67 9.45
CA THR A 263 13.02 2.02 9.64
C THR A 263 14.45 2.09 9.13
N GLY A 264 14.98 3.29 8.95
CA GLY A 264 16.41 3.41 8.70
C GLY A 264 16.96 4.82 8.78
N VAL A 265 18.28 4.89 8.86
CA VAL A 265 19.07 6.11 8.96
C VAL A 265 20.43 5.91 8.30
N GLU A 266 21.00 6.98 7.78
CA GLU A 266 22.34 6.98 7.22
C GLU A 266 23.42 7.09 8.33
N GLU A 267 24.46 6.26 8.24
CA GLU A 267 25.63 6.35 9.13
C GLU A 267 26.32 7.71 8.96
N ASN A 268 26.97 8.22 10.02
CA ASN A 268 27.75 9.47 10.08
C ASN A 268 26.94 10.76 9.87
N SER A 269 26.26 10.94 8.74
CA SER A 269 25.42 12.11 8.50
C SER A 269 24.16 12.15 9.37
N GLY A 270 23.68 10.98 9.80
CA GLY A 270 22.40 10.85 10.51
C GLY A 270 21.20 11.20 9.64
N PHE A 271 21.37 11.24 8.32
CA PHE A 271 20.29 11.58 7.39
C PHE A 271 19.16 10.56 7.51
N GLN A 272 17.96 11.07 7.72
CA GLN A 272 16.74 10.30 7.82
C GLN A 272 16.09 10.23 6.43
N PRO A 273 15.99 9.04 5.81
CA PRO A 273 15.43 8.90 4.47
C PRO A 273 14.06 9.55 4.37
N SER A 274 13.98 10.67 3.66
CA SER A 274 12.81 11.53 3.58
C SER A 274 12.95 12.62 2.51
N ASN A 275 11.82 13.19 2.10
CA ASN A 275 11.73 14.34 1.18
C ASN A 275 11.06 15.53 1.87
N ILE A 276 9.81 15.37 2.32
CA ILE A 276 9.13 16.38 3.15
C ILE A 276 8.91 15.84 4.55
N GLY A 277 9.89 16.14 5.41
CA GLY A 277 9.83 15.76 6.81
C GLY A 277 10.06 14.27 7.01
N SER A 278 10.56 13.95 8.19
CA SER A 278 11.06 12.64 8.56
C SER A 278 10.30 12.17 9.81
N SER A 279 10.10 10.86 9.93
CA SER A 279 9.23 10.26 10.96
C SER A 279 10.00 9.66 12.12
N GLU A 280 11.28 10.03 12.27
CA GLU A 280 12.06 9.68 13.45
C GLU A 280 11.57 10.42 14.70
N GLY A 281 11.77 9.80 15.85
CA GLY A 281 11.35 10.34 17.13
C GLY A 281 10.82 9.25 18.05
N ILE A 282 10.08 9.63 19.08
CA ILE A 282 9.46 8.66 19.97
C ILE A 282 8.29 7.99 19.24
N LEU A 283 8.32 6.66 19.08
CA LEU A 283 7.37 5.93 18.23
C LEU A 283 5.90 6.29 18.53
N LYS A 284 5.49 6.31 19.81
CA LYS A 284 4.11 6.64 20.22
C LYS A 284 3.63 8.04 19.79
N GLU A 285 4.55 8.95 19.45
CA GLU A 285 4.27 10.33 19.01
C GLU A 285 4.30 10.46 17.47
N HIS A 286 4.93 9.49 16.77
CA HIS A 286 5.17 9.52 15.33
C HIS A 286 4.41 8.45 14.53
N VAL A 287 3.53 7.68 15.17
CA VAL A 287 2.58 6.78 14.48
C VAL A 287 1.18 6.85 15.09
N VAL A 288 0.17 6.89 14.23
CA VAL A 288 -1.23 6.61 14.60
C VAL A 288 -1.49 5.13 14.31
N LEU A 289 -1.70 4.33 15.36
CA LEU A 289 -2.02 2.91 15.25
C LEU A 289 -3.46 2.67 14.80
N ASP A 290 -3.78 1.43 14.44
CA ASP A 290 -5.11 0.98 14.04
C ASP A 290 -5.64 1.64 12.74
N GLU A 291 -4.74 2.18 11.92
CA GLU A 291 -5.04 2.69 10.59
C GLU A 291 -4.76 1.63 9.51
N ALA A 292 -5.32 1.81 8.31
CA ALA A 292 -5.10 0.84 7.21
C ALA A 292 -3.60 0.67 6.88
N GLY A 293 -2.82 1.75 6.99
CA GLY A 293 -1.39 1.79 6.73
C GLY A 293 -0.47 1.53 7.92
N THR A 294 -1.00 1.27 9.12
CA THR A 294 -0.19 1.16 10.34
C THR A 294 -0.50 -0.12 11.12
N PRO A 295 0.39 -0.52 12.04
CA PRO A 295 0.15 -1.68 12.90
C PRO A 295 -1.11 -1.49 13.75
N GLY A 296 -1.77 -2.59 14.10
CA GLY A 296 -2.81 -2.56 15.12
C GLY A 296 -2.22 -2.28 16.50
N SER A 297 -2.98 -1.69 17.41
CA SER A 297 -2.54 -1.42 18.79
C SER A 297 -2.21 -2.67 19.60
N THR A 298 -2.64 -3.84 19.12
CA THR A 298 -2.37 -5.16 19.72
C THR A 298 -1.31 -5.96 18.97
N ASP A 299 -0.75 -5.43 17.87
CA ASP A 299 0.29 -6.11 17.12
C ASP A 299 1.64 -6.03 17.84
N ILE A 300 2.38 -7.13 17.82
CA ILE A 300 3.82 -7.14 18.12
C ILE A 300 4.55 -6.59 16.90
N LEU A 301 5.51 -5.67 17.07
CA LEU A 301 6.29 -5.19 15.94
C LEU A 301 7.57 -6.02 15.77
N LEU A 302 7.74 -6.60 14.58
CA LEU A 302 9.03 -7.06 14.11
C LEU A 302 9.76 -5.87 13.50
N HIS A 303 10.57 -5.21 14.33
CA HIS A 303 11.27 -3.99 13.95
C HIS A 303 12.59 -4.34 13.26
N VAL A 304 12.71 -3.98 11.99
CA VAL A 304 13.95 -4.05 11.22
C VAL A 304 14.45 -2.62 11.03
N ASP A 305 15.59 -2.30 11.65
CA ASP A 305 16.21 -0.98 11.57
C ASP A 305 17.49 -1.05 10.73
N ILE A 306 17.51 -0.29 9.64
CA ILE A 306 18.62 -0.28 8.68
C ILE A 306 19.55 0.89 8.97
N LEU A 307 20.83 0.59 9.15
CA LEU A 307 21.89 1.59 9.11
C LEU A 307 22.51 1.58 7.71
N PHE A 308 22.18 2.58 6.90
CA PHE A 308 22.72 2.73 5.55
C PHE A 308 24.17 3.20 5.60
N GLN A 309 24.99 2.79 4.63
CA GLN A 309 26.28 3.44 4.38
C GLN A 309 26.07 4.94 4.06
N GLU A 310 27.06 5.78 4.34
CA GLU A 310 27.01 7.21 4.02
C GLU A 310 26.64 7.44 2.54
N GLY A 311 25.66 8.32 2.29
CA GLY A 311 25.07 8.60 0.99
C GLY A 311 24.00 7.61 0.50
N GLU A 312 23.91 6.39 1.03
CA GLU A 312 22.97 5.37 0.54
C GLU A 312 21.54 5.56 1.05
N GLY A 313 21.34 6.29 2.15
CA GLY A 313 19.99 6.62 2.64
C GLY A 313 19.22 7.59 1.75
N ARG A 314 19.82 8.04 0.64
CA ARG A 314 19.32 9.07 -0.28
C ARG A 314 19.13 8.57 -1.71
N THR A 315 19.54 7.35 -1.99
CA THR A 315 19.53 6.75 -3.34
C THR A 315 18.42 5.71 -3.46
N ALA A 316 17.89 5.49 -4.67
CA ALA A 316 16.96 4.39 -4.88
C ALA A 316 17.58 3.05 -4.55
N GLU A 317 18.82 2.83 -4.98
CA GLU A 317 19.49 1.56 -4.78
C GLU A 317 19.74 1.24 -3.31
N GLY A 318 20.06 2.24 -2.49
CA GLY A 318 20.19 2.08 -1.04
C GLY A 318 18.84 1.75 -0.39
N ILE A 319 17.79 2.50 -0.71
CA ILE A 319 16.44 2.21 -0.19
C ILE A 319 15.96 0.82 -0.61
N MET A 320 16.13 0.46 -1.88
CA MET A 320 15.82 -0.88 -2.38
C MET A 320 16.64 -1.97 -1.67
N ALA A 321 17.90 -1.71 -1.30
CA ALA A 321 18.71 -2.64 -0.51
C ALA A 321 18.13 -2.83 0.90
N GLY A 322 17.64 -1.77 1.55
CA GLY A 322 16.95 -1.83 2.84
C GLY A 322 15.69 -2.70 2.78
N HIS A 323 14.81 -2.46 1.80
CA HIS A 323 13.60 -3.24 1.61
C HIS A 323 13.89 -4.71 1.23
N ARG A 324 14.90 -4.95 0.38
CA ARG A 324 15.37 -6.31 0.04
C ARG A 324 15.86 -7.06 1.28
N SER A 325 16.62 -6.38 2.14
CA SER A 325 17.17 -6.98 3.35
C SER A 325 16.08 -7.32 4.37
N ALA A 326 15.12 -6.42 4.56
CA ALA A 326 13.94 -6.68 5.38
C ALA A 326 13.12 -7.87 4.85
N ASP A 327 12.91 -7.93 3.54
CA ASP A 327 12.14 -9.01 2.94
C ASP A 327 12.87 -10.37 3.00
N LEU A 328 14.20 -10.39 2.93
CA LEU A 328 15.01 -11.59 3.16
C LEU A 328 14.90 -12.11 4.60
N ILE A 329 14.82 -11.21 5.60
CA ILE A 329 14.56 -11.58 7.00
C ILE A 329 13.18 -12.22 7.12
N VAL A 330 12.15 -11.55 6.57
CA VAL A 330 10.77 -12.07 6.58
C VAL A 330 10.66 -13.38 5.80
N GLN A 331 11.47 -13.58 4.75
CA GLN A 331 11.48 -14.81 3.97
C GLN A 331 11.89 -16.03 4.78
N GLU A 332 12.77 -15.90 5.79
CA GLU A 332 13.08 -17.01 6.69
C GLU A 332 11.84 -17.44 7.49
N ILE A 333 11.00 -16.49 7.91
CA ILE A 333 9.72 -16.75 8.57
C ILE A 333 8.72 -17.39 7.60
N ARG A 334 8.62 -16.87 6.37
CA ARG A 334 7.71 -17.41 5.33
C ARG A 334 8.02 -18.87 4.98
N LYS A 335 9.29 -19.28 4.99
CA LYS A 335 9.68 -20.69 4.77
C LYS A 335 9.08 -21.61 5.84
N GLU A 336 9.08 -21.20 7.10
CA GLU A 336 8.41 -21.95 8.17
C GLU A 336 6.88 -21.94 7.98
N MET A 337 6.32 -20.81 7.54
CA MET A 337 4.88 -20.68 7.27
C MET A 337 4.38 -21.67 6.21
N GLN A 338 5.15 -21.94 5.16
CA GLN A 338 4.77 -22.89 4.09
C GLN A 338 4.53 -24.31 4.62
N SER A 339 5.19 -24.67 5.72
CA SER A 339 5.08 -25.98 6.36
C SER A 339 4.04 -26.04 7.49
N LEU A 340 3.30 -24.96 7.73
CA LEU A 340 2.26 -24.94 8.78
C LEU A 340 1.13 -25.89 8.45
N ASP A 341 1.03 -26.94 9.26
CA ASP A 341 -0.04 -27.91 9.22
C ASP A 341 -0.74 -28.03 10.59
N ASN A 342 -2.05 -28.24 10.58
CA ASN A 342 -2.88 -28.46 11.77
C ASN A 342 -2.80 -27.36 12.87
N LEU A 343 -2.49 -26.11 12.51
CA LEU A 343 -2.65 -24.95 13.40
C LEU A 343 -4.04 -24.32 13.22
N PRO A 344 -4.66 -23.80 14.31
CA PRO A 344 -5.90 -23.04 14.19
C PRO A 344 -5.65 -21.74 13.40
N TYR A 345 -6.60 -21.39 12.53
CA TYR A 345 -6.57 -20.18 11.73
C TYR A 345 -7.97 -19.61 11.53
N ILE A 346 -8.04 -18.31 11.28
CA ILE A 346 -9.24 -17.64 10.79
C ILE A 346 -9.21 -17.71 9.26
N ARG A 347 -10.30 -18.22 8.67
CA ARG A 347 -10.44 -18.32 7.22
C ARG A 347 -11.19 -17.11 6.68
N GLU A 348 -10.57 -16.40 5.76
CA GLU A 348 -11.19 -15.32 5.00
C GLU A 348 -11.26 -15.70 3.53
N GLU A 349 -12.36 -15.37 2.87
CA GLU A 349 -12.57 -15.67 1.47
C GLU A 349 -12.95 -14.43 0.68
N TYR A 350 -12.18 -14.15 -0.36
CA TYR A 350 -12.41 -13.03 -1.26
C TYR A 350 -12.72 -13.57 -2.65
N ARG A 351 -13.75 -13.00 -3.27
CA ARG A 351 -14.17 -13.35 -4.62
C ARG A 351 -14.03 -12.12 -5.50
N ASP A 352 -13.35 -12.28 -6.62
CA ASP A 352 -13.41 -11.36 -7.74
C ASP A 352 -14.65 -11.74 -8.56
N VAL A 353 -15.60 -10.82 -8.71
CA VAL A 353 -16.95 -11.13 -9.19
C VAL A 353 -17.32 -10.20 -10.35
N ALA A 354 -17.59 -10.79 -11.51
CA ALA A 354 -18.25 -10.11 -12.60
C ALA A 354 -19.75 -10.03 -12.34
N LYS A 355 -20.34 -8.84 -12.52
CA LYS A 355 -21.76 -8.58 -12.28
C LYS A 355 -22.39 -8.01 -13.55
N PRO A 356 -22.90 -8.88 -14.44
CA PRO A 356 -23.50 -8.46 -15.70
C PRO A 356 -24.52 -7.34 -15.51
N GLY A 357 -24.56 -6.37 -16.42
CA GLY A 357 -25.53 -5.26 -16.40
C GLY A 357 -25.32 -4.20 -15.31
N LYS A 358 -24.51 -4.46 -14.27
CA LYS A 358 -24.17 -3.46 -13.25
C LYS A 358 -23.17 -2.44 -13.78
N ARG A 359 -23.17 -1.25 -13.18
CA ARG A 359 -22.23 -0.17 -13.55
C ARG A 359 -20.82 -0.53 -13.13
N LYS A 360 -19.88 -0.40 -14.06
CA LYS A 360 -18.46 -0.72 -13.86
C LYS A 360 -17.73 0.46 -13.25
N VAL A 361 -17.26 0.30 -12.01
CA VAL A 361 -16.48 1.30 -11.30
C VAL A 361 -15.07 0.78 -11.12
N ILE A 362 -14.09 1.44 -11.74
CA ILE A 362 -12.67 1.14 -11.51
C ILE A 362 -12.10 1.99 -10.36
N LEU A 363 -11.00 1.52 -9.79
CA LEU A 363 -10.14 2.33 -8.93
C LEU A 363 -8.87 2.65 -9.71
N VAL A 364 -8.47 3.91 -9.75
CA VAL A 364 -7.13 4.33 -10.16
C VAL A 364 -6.35 4.67 -8.91
N LYS A 365 -5.25 3.96 -8.63
CA LYS A 365 -4.29 4.30 -7.58
C LYS A 365 -3.09 4.96 -8.23
N ILE A 366 -2.85 6.23 -7.91
CA ILE A 366 -1.65 6.95 -8.32
C ILE A 366 -0.64 6.80 -7.19
N VAL A 367 0.47 6.13 -7.49
CA VAL A 367 1.50 5.71 -6.53
C VAL A 367 2.84 6.34 -6.89
N SER A 368 3.79 6.32 -5.96
CA SER A 368 5.12 6.87 -6.22
C SER A 368 5.86 6.08 -7.31
N GLY A 369 6.56 6.80 -8.17
CA GLY A 369 7.39 6.28 -9.26
C GLY A 369 8.58 7.20 -9.58
N LEU A 370 9.08 7.92 -8.56
CA LEU A 370 10.11 8.95 -8.72
C LEU A 370 11.52 8.34 -8.89
N GLY A 371 11.74 7.15 -8.33
CA GLY A 371 13.01 6.42 -8.43
C GLY A 371 14.18 7.07 -7.72
N ASN A 372 13.93 7.98 -6.78
CA ASN A 372 14.89 8.32 -5.72
C ASN A 372 14.53 7.45 -4.50
N MET A 373 14.42 8.06 -3.32
CA MET A 373 13.94 7.38 -2.13
C MET A 373 12.51 6.82 -2.29
N TYR A 374 11.69 7.40 -3.17
CA TYR A 374 10.27 7.09 -3.28
C TYR A 374 9.97 6.34 -4.58
N ASP A 375 9.39 5.16 -4.44
CA ASP A 375 8.98 4.31 -5.56
C ASP A 375 7.88 3.36 -5.08
N THR A 376 7.35 2.57 -6.00
CA THR A 376 6.43 1.48 -5.68
C THR A 376 6.89 0.24 -6.44
N ALA A 377 7.03 -0.87 -5.73
CA ALA A 377 7.36 -2.15 -6.30
C ALA A 377 6.09 -2.98 -6.51
N MET A 378 5.94 -3.53 -7.71
CA MET A 378 4.78 -4.28 -8.16
C MET A 378 5.09 -5.76 -8.26
N PHE A 379 4.12 -6.59 -7.86
CA PHE A 379 4.15 -8.06 -7.99
C PHE A 379 5.38 -8.74 -7.35
N PRO A 380 5.62 -8.55 -6.05
CA PRO A 380 6.61 -9.36 -5.33
C PRO A 380 6.25 -10.86 -5.38
N TYR A 381 7.24 -11.73 -5.14
CA TYR A 381 6.99 -13.17 -5.06
C TYR A 381 6.02 -13.54 -3.93
N GLU A 382 6.08 -12.81 -2.82
CA GLU A 382 5.28 -13.05 -1.63
C GLU A 382 4.38 -11.83 -1.33
N PRO A 383 3.17 -12.03 -0.80
CA PRO A 383 2.24 -10.93 -0.51
C PRO A 383 2.86 -9.84 0.38
N GLY A 384 2.96 -8.62 -0.16
CA GLY A 384 3.53 -7.46 0.55
C GLY A 384 5.06 -7.50 0.69
N GLY A 385 5.73 -8.45 0.04
CA GLY A 385 7.19 -8.50 -0.01
C GLY A 385 7.78 -7.54 -1.04
N PHE A 386 9.08 -7.68 -1.28
CA PHE A 386 9.86 -6.87 -2.23
C PHE A 386 10.67 -7.72 -3.21
N LEU A 387 11.10 -8.92 -2.81
CA LEU A 387 11.86 -9.83 -3.66
C LEU A 387 11.04 -10.23 -4.89
N GLY A 388 11.66 -10.13 -6.07
CA GLY A 388 11.04 -10.45 -7.35
C GLY A 388 10.13 -9.37 -7.91
N ALA A 389 9.92 -8.26 -7.18
CA ALA A 389 9.06 -7.18 -7.64
C ALA A 389 9.71 -6.35 -8.75
N HIS A 390 8.86 -5.63 -9.49
CA HIS A 390 9.24 -4.67 -10.51
C HIS A 390 8.86 -3.26 -10.08
N ASN A 391 9.83 -2.36 -10.04
CA ASN A 391 9.57 -0.97 -9.65
C ASN A 391 8.80 -0.20 -10.74
N MET A 392 7.95 0.73 -10.30
CA MET A 392 7.21 1.63 -11.19
C MET A 392 8.16 2.49 -12.02
N MET A 393 9.16 3.10 -11.38
CA MET A 393 10.10 4.00 -12.08
C MET A 393 10.86 3.29 -13.20
N THR A 394 11.42 2.11 -12.92
CA THR A 394 12.20 1.34 -13.92
C THR A 394 11.30 0.77 -15.03
N SER A 395 10.00 0.69 -14.79
CA SER A 395 8.98 0.32 -15.77
C SER A 395 8.45 1.52 -16.56
N GLY A 396 9.09 2.68 -16.43
CA GLY A 396 8.72 3.92 -17.12
C GLY A 396 7.41 4.53 -16.60
N ASN A 397 7.04 4.21 -15.36
CA ASN A 397 5.78 4.66 -14.73
C ASN A 397 4.51 4.28 -15.49
N ILE A 398 4.59 3.28 -16.37
CA ILE A 398 3.46 2.82 -17.17
C ILE A 398 2.39 2.18 -16.26
N PRO A 399 1.09 2.44 -16.49
CA PRO A 399 0.05 1.89 -15.62
C PRO A 399 -0.06 0.36 -15.68
N TYR A 400 -0.16 -0.28 -14.51
CA TYR A 400 -0.49 -1.70 -14.37
C TYR A 400 -1.98 -1.89 -14.10
N VAL A 401 -2.54 -3.00 -14.58
CA VAL A 401 -3.90 -3.41 -14.23
C VAL A 401 -3.83 -4.60 -13.28
N ILE A 402 -4.47 -4.47 -12.12
CA ILE A 402 -4.57 -5.54 -11.12
C ILE A 402 -6.02 -5.80 -10.73
N THR A 403 -6.30 -7.03 -10.31
CA THR A 403 -7.60 -7.42 -9.76
C THR A 403 -7.77 -6.90 -8.32
N PRO A 404 -9.02 -6.80 -7.82
CA PRO A 404 -9.25 -6.47 -6.42
C PRO A 404 -8.58 -7.44 -5.45
N ASN A 405 -8.48 -8.72 -5.83
CA ASN A 405 -7.80 -9.72 -5.01
C ASN A 405 -6.28 -9.58 -5.05
N GLN A 406 -5.66 -9.24 -6.18
CA GLN A 406 -4.21 -8.96 -6.24
C GLN A 406 -3.82 -7.82 -5.30
N CYS A 407 -4.62 -6.75 -5.23
CA CYS A 407 -4.40 -5.66 -4.27
C CYS A 407 -4.44 -6.16 -2.81
N ARG A 408 -5.44 -6.98 -2.45
CA ARG A 408 -5.57 -7.60 -1.11
C ARG A 408 -4.49 -8.63 -0.79
N ASP A 409 -3.87 -9.17 -1.82
CA ASP A 409 -2.82 -10.18 -1.72
C ASP A 409 -1.44 -9.55 -1.91
N GLY A 410 -1.32 -8.23 -1.67
CA GLY A 410 -0.03 -7.57 -1.57
C GLY A 410 0.74 -7.43 -2.88
N ALA A 411 0.04 -7.22 -3.99
CA ALA A 411 0.68 -6.94 -5.29
C ALA A 411 1.35 -5.56 -5.37
N ILE A 412 1.14 -4.69 -4.39
CA ILE A 412 1.74 -3.35 -4.31
C ILE A 412 2.56 -3.28 -3.03
N HIS A 413 3.83 -2.92 -3.15
CA HIS A 413 4.76 -2.68 -2.06
C HIS A 413 5.33 -1.27 -2.16
N SER A 414 5.17 -0.46 -1.13
CA SER A 414 5.54 0.97 -1.16
C SER A 414 6.98 1.16 -0.68
N LEU A 415 7.71 2.07 -1.31
CA LEU A 415 9.02 2.51 -0.86
C LEU A 415 8.89 3.97 -0.40
N LEU A 416 9.26 4.20 0.86
CA LEU A 416 9.36 5.48 1.59
C LEU A 416 8.18 6.44 1.59
#